data_AF-A0A8C8IVY5-F1
#
_entry.id   AF-A0A8C8IVY5-F1
#
_cell.length_a   1.000
_cell.length_b   1.000
_cell.length_c   1.000
_cell.angle_alpha   90.00
_cell.angle_beta   90.00
_cell.angle_gamma   90.00
#
_symmetry.space_group_name_H-M   'P 1'
#
loop_
_entity.id
_entity.type
_entity.pdbx_description
1 polymer ?
#
loop_
_entity_poly.entity_id
_entity_poly.type
_entity_poly.pdbx_seq_one_letter_code
_entity_poly.pdbx_strand_id
1 'polypeptide(L)'
;MSQRRARRGIHMDQSELLFNKGCGYYGNAAWQGLCSKCWREEYQQSNPPRLQSNIQYITRFCNPSRLMNGEDGYYFTNQCCAVAFIEKLDAQSLNLDPVDFESYMLGQAFPRRPEVDSGWPQIDTAASIPALAQVNQNLDLLSGLRSRQERVLEVGQSMQSDLITWQESVEREVQEILEKYSLEISPPALSAIDSDNMENDRLPLTPQVFAG
;
A
#
# COMPACT_ATOMS: atom_id res chain seq x y z
N MET A 1 -45.57 53.06 -7.26
CA MET A 1 -44.36 52.34 -6.81
C MET A 1 -44.03 51.26 -7.82
N SER A 2 -43.08 51.50 -8.73
CA SER A 2 -42.70 50.57 -9.80
C SER A 2 -41.56 49.68 -9.31
N GLN A 3 -41.86 48.41 -9.01
CA GLN A 3 -40.85 47.42 -8.63
C GLN A 3 -40.06 47.01 -9.89
N ARG A 4 -38.83 47.53 -10.03
CA ARG A 4 -37.87 47.06 -11.02
C ARG A 4 -37.48 45.61 -10.67
N ARG A 5 -37.91 44.64 -11.48
CA ARG A 5 -37.36 43.27 -11.45
C ARG A 5 -35.88 43.34 -11.81
N ALA A 6 -35.01 43.16 -10.81
CA ALA A 6 -33.59 42.94 -11.04
C ALA A 6 -33.43 41.68 -11.89
N ARG A 7 -32.93 41.83 -13.12
CA ARG A 7 -32.48 40.71 -13.94
C ARG A 7 -31.29 40.09 -13.21
N ARG A 8 -31.50 38.90 -12.61
CA ARG A 8 -30.41 38.04 -12.16
C ARG A 8 -29.66 37.59 -13.42
N GLY A 9 -28.65 38.36 -13.80
CA GLY A 9 -27.67 37.89 -14.78
C GLY A 9 -26.96 36.67 -14.21
N ILE A 10 -26.73 35.66 -15.03
CA ILE A 10 -25.82 34.57 -14.68
C ILE A 10 -24.44 35.22 -14.58
N HIS A 11 -23.98 35.47 -13.36
CA HIS A 11 -22.60 35.86 -13.12
C HIS A 11 -21.79 34.56 -13.21
N MET A 12 -21.08 34.40 -14.33
CA MET A 12 -20.18 33.27 -14.55
C MET A 12 -18.77 33.84 -14.44
N ASP A 13 -18.06 33.46 -13.39
CA ASP A 13 -16.72 33.98 -13.16
C ASP A 13 -15.75 33.37 -14.19
N GLN A 14 -14.75 34.14 -14.63
CA GLN A 14 -13.81 33.64 -15.63
C GLN A 14 -13.03 32.42 -15.09
N SER A 15 -12.85 32.29 -13.77
CA SER A 15 -12.26 31.10 -13.16
C SER A 15 -13.14 29.86 -13.24
N GLU A 16 -14.47 29.99 -13.35
CA GLU A 16 -15.40 28.87 -13.57
C GLU A 16 -15.38 28.36 -15.02
N LEU A 17 -14.95 29.21 -15.97
CA LEU A 17 -14.67 28.83 -17.35
C LEU A 17 -13.29 28.17 -17.52
N LEU A 18 -12.38 28.45 -16.59
CA LEU A 18 -11.02 27.95 -16.63
C LEU A 18 -10.95 26.58 -15.95
N PHE A 19 -10.11 25.72 -16.51
CA PHE A 19 -9.95 24.33 -16.12
C PHE A 19 -9.65 24.13 -14.61
N ASN A 20 -10.20 23.03 -14.07
CA ASN A 20 -10.14 22.54 -12.68
C ASN A 20 -8.73 22.31 -12.09
N LYS A 21 -7.64 22.44 -12.87
CA LYS A 21 -6.24 22.36 -12.37
C LYS A 21 -5.38 23.60 -12.69
N GLY A 22 -5.97 24.73 -13.08
CA GLY A 22 -5.24 26.02 -13.15
C GLY A 22 -4.27 26.19 -14.32
N CYS A 23 -4.43 25.46 -15.43
CA CYS A 23 -3.49 25.55 -16.56
C CYS A 23 -3.67 26.81 -17.46
N GLY A 24 -4.63 27.69 -17.16
CA GLY A 24 -4.86 28.95 -17.88
C GLY A 24 -5.53 28.84 -19.25
N TYR A 25 -5.95 27.64 -19.67
CA TYR A 25 -6.68 27.41 -20.93
C TYR A 25 -8.10 26.91 -20.66
N TYR A 26 -9.04 27.27 -21.54
CA TYR A 26 -10.41 26.80 -21.50
C TYR A 26 -10.49 25.32 -21.90
N GLY A 27 -11.20 24.53 -21.10
CA GLY A 27 -11.56 23.17 -21.47
C GLY A 27 -13.03 23.06 -21.89
N ASN A 28 -13.43 21.87 -22.29
CA ASN A 28 -14.82 21.59 -22.68
C ASN A 28 -15.38 20.37 -21.95
N ALA A 29 -16.71 20.27 -21.88
CA ALA A 29 -17.37 19.18 -21.17
C ALA A 29 -17.08 17.79 -21.77
N ALA A 30 -16.86 17.69 -23.09
CA ALA A 30 -16.51 16.42 -23.74
C ALA A 30 -15.15 15.87 -23.25
N TRP A 31 -14.25 16.76 -22.84
CA TRP A 31 -12.95 16.45 -22.27
C TRP A 31 -12.92 16.61 -20.75
N GLN A 32 -14.07 16.44 -20.07
CA GLN A 32 -14.17 16.55 -18.60
C GLN A 32 -13.63 17.89 -18.05
N GLY A 33 -13.75 18.95 -18.86
CA GLY A 33 -13.24 20.28 -18.54
C GLY A 33 -11.75 20.47 -18.82
N LEU A 34 -11.03 19.48 -19.36
CA LEU A 34 -9.62 19.60 -19.75
C LEU A 34 -9.45 20.42 -21.03
N CYS A 35 -8.37 21.22 -21.09
CA CYS A 35 -7.90 21.80 -22.34
C CYS A 35 -7.21 20.72 -23.20
N SER A 36 -7.00 20.98 -24.49
CA SER A 36 -6.35 20.03 -25.41
C SER A 36 -4.93 19.61 -24.99
N LYS A 37 -4.20 20.49 -24.30
CA LYS A 37 -2.86 20.18 -23.76
C LYS A 37 -2.94 19.25 -22.56
N CYS A 38 -3.72 19.62 -21.54
CA CYS A 38 -3.89 18.80 -20.33
C CYS A 38 -4.60 17.47 -20.62
N TRP A 39 -5.51 17.44 -21.59
CA TRP A 39 -6.11 16.20 -22.06
C TRP A 39 -5.05 15.25 -22.61
N ARG A 40 -4.09 15.73 -23.39
CA ARG A 40 -2.98 14.89 -23.84
C ARG A 40 -2.08 14.46 -22.68
N GLU A 41 -1.72 15.37 -21.78
CA GLU A 41 -0.85 15.02 -20.65
C GLU A 41 -1.47 14.00 -19.69
N GLU A 42 -2.79 14.08 -19.47
CA GLU A 42 -3.51 13.21 -18.53
C GLU A 42 -4.02 11.92 -19.18
N TYR A 43 -4.37 11.96 -20.47
CA TYR A 43 -5.09 10.88 -21.16
C TYR A 43 -4.28 10.22 -22.29
N GLN A 44 -3.21 10.84 -22.78
CA GLN A 44 -2.27 10.22 -23.72
C GLN A 44 -1.22 9.42 -22.94
N GLN A 45 -1.67 8.41 -22.21
CA GLN A 45 -0.78 7.40 -21.63
C GLN A 45 -0.08 6.64 -22.75
N SER A 46 1.22 6.40 -22.57
CA SER A 46 2.05 5.51 -23.41
C SER A 46 1.53 4.06 -23.50
N ASN A 47 0.46 3.72 -22.77
CA ASN A 47 -0.18 2.42 -22.76
C ASN A 47 -1.70 2.55 -23.07
N PRO A 48 -2.09 2.71 -24.34
CA PRO A 48 -3.49 2.87 -24.72
C PRO A 48 -4.31 1.61 -24.39
N PRO A 49 -5.53 1.75 -23.85
CA PRO A 49 -6.33 0.62 -23.41
C PRO A 49 -6.74 -0.26 -24.59
N ARG A 50 -6.64 -1.59 -24.41
CA ARG A 50 -7.06 -2.60 -25.39
C ARG A 50 -6.39 -2.47 -26.77
N LEU A 51 -5.17 -1.96 -26.82
CA LEU A 51 -4.41 -1.71 -28.05
C LEU A 51 -4.46 -2.90 -29.03
N GLN A 52 -4.08 -4.09 -28.56
CA GLN A 52 -4.08 -5.32 -29.38
C GLN A 52 -5.45 -5.66 -29.96
N SER A 53 -6.50 -5.57 -29.14
CA SER A 53 -7.87 -5.82 -29.59
C SER A 53 -8.33 -4.79 -30.62
N ASN A 54 -7.98 -3.52 -30.44
CA ASN A 54 -8.34 -2.44 -31.36
C ASN A 54 -7.62 -2.61 -32.71
N ILE A 55 -6.32 -2.93 -32.71
CA ILE A 55 -5.56 -3.22 -33.94
C ILE A 55 -6.22 -4.37 -34.69
N GLN A 56 -6.48 -5.48 -34.00
CA GLN A 56 -7.12 -6.64 -34.60
C GLN A 56 -8.53 -6.35 -35.13
N TYR A 57 -9.30 -5.53 -34.43
CA TYR A 57 -10.63 -5.11 -34.85
C TYR A 57 -10.57 -4.32 -36.17
N ILE A 58 -9.66 -3.34 -36.26
CA ILE A 58 -9.45 -2.56 -37.49
C ILE A 58 -9.01 -3.47 -38.63
N THR A 59 -8.04 -4.37 -38.40
CA THR A 59 -7.57 -5.32 -39.43
C THR A 59 -8.69 -6.21 -39.96
N ARG A 60 -9.65 -6.63 -39.11
CA ARG A 60 -10.71 -7.57 -39.50
C ARG A 60 -11.94 -6.90 -40.11
N PHE A 61 -12.29 -5.70 -39.66
CA PHE A 61 -13.59 -5.10 -39.95
C PHE A 61 -13.51 -3.77 -40.71
N CYS A 62 -12.31 -3.19 -40.91
CA CYS A 62 -12.18 -1.98 -41.72
C CYS A 62 -12.29 -2.29 -43.21
N ASN A 63 -12.80 -1.34 -44.00
CA ASN A 63 -12.83 -1.47 -45.46
C ASN A 63 -11.39 -1.50 -46.01
N PRO A 64 -10.97 -2.57 -46.72
CA PRO A 64 -9.60 -2.70 -47.22
C PRO A 64 -9.15 -1.52 -48.09
N SER A 65 -10.07 -0.90 -48.84
CA SER A 65 -9.74 0.24 -49.71
C SER A 65 -9.24 1.45 -48.93
N ARG A 66 -9.74 1.64 -47.69
CA ARG A 66 -9.32 2.72 -46.79
C ARG A 66 -8.01 2.40 -46.06
N LEU A 67 -7.75 1.10 -45.85
CA LEU A 67 -6.52 0.65 -45.19
C LEU A 67 -5.33 0.60 -46.16
N MET A 68 -5.59 0.35 -47.44
CA MET A 68 -4.55 0.24 -48.48
C MET A 68 -4.27 1.56 -49.19
N ASN A 69 -5.24 2.49 -49.20
CA ASN A 69 -5.10 3.79 -49.87
C ASN A 69 -5.45 4.93 -48.91
N GLY A 70 -4.54 5.89 -48.76
CA GLY A 70 -4.74 7.12 -47.99
C GLY A 70 -3.86 7.24 -46.74
N GLU A 71 -4.00 8.38 -46.06
CA GLU A 71 -3.23 8.72 -44.86
C GLU A 71 -3.55 7.80 -43.66
N ASP A 72 -4.81 7.39 -43.51
CA ASP A 72 -5.26 6.51 -42.42
C ASP A 72 -4.55 5.16 -42.46
N GLY A 73 -4.41 4.56 -43.66
CA GLY A 73 -3.70 3.31 -43.87
C GLY A 73 -2.21 3.41 -43.54
N TYR A 74 -1.60 4.54 -43.90
CA TYR A 74 -0.20 4.83 -43.56
C TYR A 74 0.00 4.91 -42.04
N TYR A 75 -0.85 5.68 -41.34
CA TYR A 75 -0.76 5.78 -39.88
C TYR A 75 -1.02 4.43 -39.20
N PHE A 76 -2.00 3.66 -39.67
CA PHE A 76 -2.29 2.34 -39.12
C PHE A 76 -1.13 1.36 -39.31
N THR A 77 -0.49 1.38 -40.47
CA THR A 77 0.69 0.55 -40.74
C THR A 77 1.86 0.97 -39.85
N ASN A 78 2.15 2.27 -39.74
CA ASN A 78 3.18 2.78 -38.82
C ASN A 78 2.89 2.40 -37.36
N GLN A 79 1.62 2.46 -36.94
CA GLN A 79 1.20 2.05 -35.61
C GLN A 79 1.48 0.56 -35.38
N CYS A 80 1.15 -0.31 -36.33
CA CYS A 80 1.45 -1.75 -36.25
C CYS A 80 2.97 -2.01 -36.20
N CYS A 81 3.76 -1.30 -37.01
CA CYS A 81 5.22 -1.40 -36.98
C CYS A 81 5.79 -0.95 -35.63
N ALA A 82 5.30 0.15 -35.06
CA ALA A 82 5.74 0.65 -33.77
C ALA A 82 5.42 -0.35 -32.64
N VAL A 83 4.24 -0.97 -32.66
CA VAL A 83 3.88 -2.00 -31.67
C VAL A 83 4.79 -3.22 -31.80
N ALA A 84 5.00 -3.73 -33.01
CA ALA A 84 5.89 -4.87 -33.25
C ALA A 84 7.35 -4.56 -32.86
N PHE A 85 7.79 -3.32 -33.06
CA PHE A 85 9.10 -2.84 -32.63
C PHE A 85 9.23 -2.86 -31.10
N ILE A 86 8.23 -2.34 -30.37
CA ILE A 86 8.21 -2.34 -28.91
C ILE A 86 8.17 -3.77 -28.35
N GLU A 87 7.41 -4.67 -28.98
CA GLU A 87 7.32 -6.09 -28.56
C GLU A 87 8.65 -6.84 -28.72
N LYS A 88 9.49 -6.43 -29.67
CA LYS A 88 10.78 -7.07 -30.00
C LYS A 88 11.95 -6.15 -29.74
N LEU A 89 11.79 -5.21 -28.81
CA LEU A 89 12.76 -4.17 -28.55
C LEU A 89 14.01 -4.77 -27.89
N ASP A 90 15.19 -4.43 -28.42
CA ASP A 90 16.49 -4.88 -27.92
C ASP A 90 17.47 -3.71 -27.77
N ALA A 91 18.62 -3.98 -27.14
CA ALA A 91 19.66 -2.99 -26.88
C ALA A 91 20.23 -2.40 -28.18
N GLN A 92 20.41 -3.24 -29.21
CA GLN A 92 20.96 -2.82 -30.50
C GLN A 92 20.03 -1.85 -31.23
N SER A 93 18.72 -2.09 -31.18
CA SER A 93 17.70 -1.20 -31.76
C SER A 93 17.73 0.21 -31.17
N LEU A 94 18.19 0.34 -29.93
CA LEU A 94 18.33 1.63 -29.24
C LEU A 94 19.76 2.21 -29.28
N ASN A 95 20.71 1.53 -29.94
CA ASN A 95 22.14 1.86 -29.89
C ASN A 95 22.68 1.97 -28.44
N LEU A 96 22.25 1.06 -27.56
CA LEU A 96 22.70 0.98 -26.17
C LEU A 96 23.57 -0.26 -25.95
N ASP A 97 24.44 -0.19 -24.95
CA ASP A 97 25.12 -1.38 -24.45
C ASP A 97 24.07 -2.34 -23.83
N PRO A 98 24.18 -3.66 -24.04
CA PRO A 98 23.26 -4.63 -23.44
C PRO A 98 23.14 -4.51 -21.92
N VAL A 99 24.23 -4.18 -21.23
CA VAL A 99 24.24 -4.07 -19.76
C VAL A 99 23.43 -2.86 -19.31
N ASP A 100 23.60 -1.72 -19.97
CA ASP A 100 22.85 -0.50 -19.67
C ASP A 100 21.37 -0.68 -19.98
N PHE A 101 21.07 -1.35 -21.11
CA PHE A 101 19.70 -1.68 -21.50
C PHE A 101 18.99 -2.55 -20.44
N GLU A 102 19.63 -3.63 -19.98
CA GLU A 102 19.09 -4.50 -18.93
C GLU A 102 18.90 -3.75 -17.61
N SER A 103 19.87 -2.90 -17.22
CA SER A 103 19.77 -2.10 -16.00
C SER A 103 18.55 -1.16 -16.03
N TYR A 104 18.27 -0.54 -17.20
CA TYR A 104 17.08 0.29 -17.40
C TYR A 104 15.78 -0.52 -17.42
N MET A 105 15.75 -1.68 -18.09
CA MET A 105 14.56 -2.54 -18.15
C MET A 105 14.20 -3.16 -16.80
N LEU A 106 15.20 -3.46 -15.95
CA LEU A 106 15.03 -3.90 -14.57
C LEU A 106 14.67 -2.76 -13.60
N GLY A 107 14.70 -1.51 -14.06
CA GLY A 107 14.42 -0.32 -13.24
C GLY A 107 15.51 0.00 -12.21
N GLN A 108 16.71 -0.54 -12.37
CA GLN A 108 17.84 -0.30 -11.47
C GLN A 108 18.53 1.04 -11.75
N ALA A 109 18.46 1.51 -12.99
CA ALA A 109 18.94 2.81 -13.41
C ALA A 109 17.87 3.53 -14.25
N PHE A 110 17.93 4.85 -14.32
CA PHE A 110 17.08 5.65 -15.19
C PHE A 110 17.95 6.46 -16.15
N PRO A 111 17.63 6.51 -17.46
CA PRO A 111 18.36 7.35 -18.39
C PRO A 111 18.25 8.81 -17.92
N ARG A 112 19.38 9.46 -17.61
CA ARG A 112 19.36 10.90 -17.38
C ARG A 112 18.94 11.56 -18.69
N ARG A 113 17.90 12.40 -18.63
CA ARG A 113 17.53 13.24 -19.76
C ARG A 113 18.76 14.09 -20.12
N PRO A 114 19.18 14.17 -21.40
CA PRO A 114 20.22 15.10 -21.79
C PRO A 114 19.81 16.49 -21.29
N GLU A 115 20.71 17.13 -20.53
CA GLU A 115 20.59 18.52 -20.13
C GLU A 115 20.61 19.36 -21.41
N VAL A 116 19.44 19.55 -22.01
CA VAL A 116 19.27 20.56 -23.05
C VAL A 116 19.26 21.88 -22.31
N ASP A 117 20.36 22.62 -22.48
CA ASP A 117 20.68 23.94 -21.96
C ASP A 117 19.68 25.02 -22.44
N SER A 118 18.40 24.79 -22.16
CA SER A 118 17.28 25.66 -22.49
C SER A 118 16.73 26.14 -21.15
N GLY A 119 16.85 27.43 -20.86
CA GLY A 119 16.62 28.08 -19.56
C GLY A 119 15.18 28.04 -19.04
N TRP A 120 14.59 26.85 -18.98
CA TRP A 120 13.41 26.52 -18.21
C TRP A 120 13.88 26.02 -16.85
N PRO A 121 13.26 26.45 -15.73
CA PRO A 121 13.71 26.08 -14.40
C PRO A 121 13.74 24.56 -14.29
N GLN A 122 14.89 24.05 -13.88
CA GLN A 122 15.20 22.65 -13.66
C GLN A 122 14.14 22.05 -12.73
N ILE A 123 13.18 21.33 -13.31
CA ILE A 123 12.21 20.57 -12.52
C ILE A 123 12.96 19.34 -12.05
N ASP A 124 13.31 19.32 -10.77
CA ASP A 124 13.86 18.16 -10.08
C ASP A 124 13.01 16.94 -10.41
N THR A 125 13.58 15.98 -11.14
CA THR A 125 12.87 14.77 -11.60
C THR A 125 12.30 13.93 -10.46
N ALA A 126 12.84 14.07 -9.24
CA ALA A 126 12.29 13.48 -8.03
C ALA A 126 10.93 14.07 -7.63
N ALA A 127 10.66 15.34 -7.95
CA ALA A 127 9.37 16.00 -7.70
C ALA A 127 8.35 15.74 -8.83
N SER A 128 8.78 15.35 -10.03
CA SER A 128 7.91 15.24 -11.20
C SER A 128 7.16 13.91 -11.33
N ILE A 129 7.51 12.88 -10.55
CA ILE A 129 6.76 11.62 -10.51
C ILE A 129 6.30 11.38 -9.07
N PRO A 130 5.11 11.87 -8.69
CA PRO A 130 4.56 11.68 -7.34
C PRO A 130 4.57 10.21 -6.88
N ALA A 131 4.38 9.28 -7.82
CA ALA A 131 4.43 7.84 -7.56
C ALA A 131 5.81 7.36 -7.10
N LEU A 132 6.92 7.90 -7.64
CA LEU A 132 8.26 7.49 -7.26
C LEU A 132 8.63 8.03 -5.87
N ALA A 133 8.26 9.28 -5.59
CA ALA A 133 8.41 9.86 -4.25
C ALA A 133 7.62 9.05 -3.21
N GLN A 134 6.39 8.64 -3.54
CA GLN A 134 5.56 7.80 -2.68
C GLN A 134 6.17 6.40 -2.48
N VAL A 135 6.77 5.80 -3.51
CA VAL A 135 7.46 4.50 -3.38
C VAL A 135 8.66 4.61 -2.45
N ASN A 136 9.50 5.65 -2.59
CA ASN A 136 10.64 5.85 -1.70
C ASN A 136 10.20 6.07 -0.23
N GLN A 137 9.14 6.86 -0.02
CA GLN A 137 8.54 7.01 1.32
C GLN A 137 8.06 5.67 1.88
N ASN A 138 7.41 4.84 1.06
CA ASN A 138 6.95 3.52 1.48
C ASN A 138 8.11 2.58 1.83
N LEU A 139 9.22 2.64 1.09
CA LEU A 139 10.43 1.86 1.39
C LEU A 139 11.04 2.25 2.74
N ASP A 140 11.08 3.54 3.07
CA ASP A 140 11.53 4.02 4.38
C ASP A 140 10.61 3.56 5.52
N LEU A 141 9.28 3.56 5.28
CA LEU A 141 8.33 3.02 6.26
C LEU A 141 8.51 1.52 6.48
N LEU A 142 8.72 0.75 5.39
CA LEU A 142 8.91 -0.70 5.46
C LEU A 142 10.24 -1.07 6.14
N SER A 143 11.32 -0.32 5.89
CA SER A 143 12.59 -0.53 6.57
C SER A 143 12.48 -0.24 8.08
N GLY A 144 11.81 0.86 8.44
CA GLY A 144 11.53 1.20 9.84
C GLY A 144 10.66 0.16 10.55
N LEU A 145 9.66 -0.39 9.86
CA LEU A 145 8.82 -1.47 10.39
C LEU A 145 9.63 -2.75 10.63
N ARG A 146 10.50 -3.13 9.69
CA ARG A 146 11.38 -4.30 9.85
C ARG A 146 12.27 -4.16 11.09
N SER A 147 12.96 -3.04 11.26
CA SER A 147 13.83 -2.81 12.42
C SER A 147 13.05 -2.79 13.74
N ARG A 148 11.83 -2.25 13.75
CA ARG A 148 10.97 -2.32 14.94
C ARG A 148 10.54 -3.74 15.27
N GLN A 149 10.20 -4.54 14.26
CA GLN A 149 9.78 -5.92 14.44
C GLN A 149 10.92 -6.80 14.95
N GLU A 150 12.14 -6.59 14.46
CA GLU A 150 13.35 -7.24 14.94
C GLU A 150 13.60 -6.93 16.42
N ARG A 151 13.56 -5.64 16.82
CA ARG A 151 13.67 -5.24 18.23
C ARG A 151 12.60 -5.85 19.13
N VAL A 152 11.35 -5.92 18.67
CA VAL A 152 10.26 -6.52 19.46
C VAL A 152 10.49 -8.01 19.65
N LEU A 153 10.97 -8.71 18.62
CA LEU A 153 11.30 -10.13 18.71
C LEU A 153 12.49 -10.37 19.63
N GLU A 154 13.55 -9.58 19.54
CA GLU A 154 14.71 -9.66 20.44
C GLU A 154 14.31 -9.46 21.90
N VAL A 155 13.53 -8.41 22.19
CA VAL A 155 13.03 -8.14 23.54
C VAL A 155 12.11 -9.26 24.03
N GLY A 156 11.26 -9.81 23.16
CA GLY A 156 10.40 -10.93 23.49
C GLY A 156 11.20 -12.19 23.87
N GLN A 157 12.27 -12.49 23.13
CA GLN A 157 13.17 -13.61 23.43
C GLN A 157 13.94 -13.39 24.73
N SER A 158 14.46 -12.19 24.96
CA SER A 158 15.14 -11.83 26.22
C SER A 158 14.19 -12.02 27.41
N MET A 159 12.97 -11.49 27.32
CA MET A 159 11.98 -11.61 28.38
C MET A 159 11.59 -13.06 28.65
N GLN A 160 11.52 -13.89 27.61
CA GLN A 160 11.28 -15.33 27.76
C GLN A 160 12.41 -16.00 28.55
N SER A 161 13.68 -15.70 28.24
CA SER A 161 14.83 -16.21 28.98
C SER A 161 14.82 -15.74 30.43
N ASP A 162 14.54 -14.45 30.67
CA ASP A 162 14.48 -13.87 32.02
C ASP A 162 13.40 -14.54 32.89
N LEU A 163 12.23 -14.85 32.31
CA LEU A 163 11.16 -15.55 33.02
C LEU A 163 11.55 -16.97 33.43
N ILE A 164 12.26 -17.71 32.56
CA ILE A 164 12.75 -19.06 32.86
C ILE A 164 13.80 -18.98 33.97
N THR A 165 14.79 -18.08 33.83
CA THR A 165 15.84 -17.90 34.83
C THR A 165 15.28 -17.46 36.18
N TRP A 166 14.28 -16.58 36.18
CA TRP A 166 13.60 -16.16 37.41
C TRP A 166 12.88 -17.35 38.07
N GLN A 167 12.13 -18.15 37.30
CA GLN A 167 11.45 -19.33 37.83
C GLN A 167 12.45 -20.30 38.47
N GLU A 168 13.53 -20.65 37.76
CA GLU A 168 14.58 -21.55 38.27
C GLU A 168 15.25 -21.00 39.54
N SER A 169 15.46 -19.68 39.62
CA SER A 169 16.06 -19.05 40.81
C SER A 169 15.13 -19.12 42.01
N VAL A 170 13.83 -18.87 41.83
CA VAL A 170 12.82 -18.96 42.89
C VAL A 170 12.70 -20.41 43.38
N GLU A 171 12.61 -21.38 42.48
CA GLU A 171 12.54 -22.81 42.84
C GLU A 171 13.76 -23.23 43.67
N ARG A 172 14.96 -22.80 43.25
CA ARG A 172 16.21 -23.07 43.98
C ARG A 172 16.24 -22.42 45.36
N GLU A 173 15.86 -21.14 45.48
CA GLU A 173 15.84 -20.45 46.78
C GLU A 173 14.84 -21.09 47.74
N VAL A 174 13.66 -21.47 47.26
CA VAL A 174 12.66 -22.18 48.08
C VAL A 174 13.20 -23.53 48.55
N GLN A 175 13.85 -24.29 47.67
CA GLN A 175 14.45 -25.57 48.00
C GLN A 175 15.56 -25.43 49.06
N GLU A 176 16.42 -24.41 48.93
CA GLU A 176 17.48 -24.12 49.89
C GLU A 176 16.92 -23.79 51.28
N ILE A 177 15.82 -23.03 51.36
CA ILE A 177 15.14 -22.73 52.62
C ILE A 177 14.52 -23.99 53.23
N LEU A 178 13.87 -24.83 52.42
CA LEU A 178 13.28 -26.10 52.89
C LEU A 178 14.35 -27.05 53.46
N GLU A 179 15.51 -27.14 52.81
CA GLU A 179 16.64 -27.97 53.28
C GLU A 179 17.30 -27.40 54.53
N LYS A 180 17.48 -26.07 54.60
CA LYS A 180 18.10 -25.38 55.73
C LYS A 180 17.24 -25.39 56.99
N TYR A 181 15.92 -25.38 56.82
CA TYR A 181 14.94 -25.40 57.90
C TYR A 181 14.02 -26.61 57.78
N SER A 182 14.58 -27.82 57.87
CA SER A 182 13.80 -29.06 57.85
C SER A 182 12.81 -29.09 59.01
N LEU A 183 11.55 -28.76 58.73
CA LEU A 183 10.46 -28.85 59.70
C LEU A 183 10.03 -30.32 59.79
N GLU A 184 10.59 -31.06 60.75
CA GLU A 184 10.00 -32.33 61.18
C GLU A 184 8.67 -32.04 61.88
N ILE A 185 7.58 -32.11 61.12
CA ILE A 185 6.24 -32.12 61.70
C ILE A 185 6.06 -33.52 62.31
N SER A 186 6.45 -33.66 63.57
CA SER A 186 6.04 -34.80 64.37
C SER A 186 4.51 -34.81 64.42
N PRO A 187 3.82 -35.83 63.89
CA PRO A 187 2.38 -35.90 64.05
C PRO A 187 2.10 -35.89 65.56
N PRO A 188 1.05 -35.17 66.04
CA PRO A 188 0.64 -35.33 67.42
C PRO A 188 0.42 -36.83 67.63
N ALA A 189 1.08 -37.41 68.64
CA ALA A 189 0.80 -38.79 69.03
C ALA A 189 -0.72 -38.91 69.13
N LEU A 190 -1.32 -39.73 68.27
CA LEU A 190 -2.75 -39.99 68.25
C LEU A 190 -3.15 -40.44 69.66
N SER A 191 -3.64 -39.51 70.48
CA SER A 191 -4.39 -39.86 71.67
C SER A 191 -5.65 -40.54 71.16
N ALA A 192 -5.67 -41.86 71.29
CA ALA A 192 -6.76 -42.75 70.91
C ALA A 192 -8.01 -42.50 71.77
N ILE A 193 -8.63 -41.33 71.62
CA ILE A 193 -9.83 -40.94 72.37
C ILE A 193 -11.02 -40.72 71.44
N ASP A 194 -10.83 -40.53 70.13
CA ASP A 194 -11.94 -40.17 69.21
C ASP A 194 -12.15 -41.18 68.06
N SER A 195 -11.83 -42.45 68.28
CA SER A 195 -12.09 -43.52 67.30
C SER A 195 -13.51 -44.10 67.34
N ASP A 196 -14.40 -43.64 68.23
CA ASP A 196 -15.78 -44.14 68.31
C ASP A 196 -16.80 -43.00 68.12
N ASN A 197 -16.88 -42.44 66.91
CA ASN A 197 -18.13 -41.80 66.47
C ASN A 197 -18.31 -41.88 64.94
N MET A 198 -18.24 -43.10 64.41
CA MET A 198 -18.84 -43.41 63.12
C MET A 198 -20.34 -43.65 63.32
N GLU A 199 -21.13 -42.62 63.06
CA GLU A 199 -22.50 -42.63 62.53
C GLU A 199 -23.38 -41.56 63.19
N ASN A 200 -24.12 -40.87 62.32
CA ASN A 200 -25.27 -40.01 62.60
C ASN A 200 -24.96 -38.53 62.86
N ASP A 201 -25.18 -37.71 61.83
CA ASP A 201 -26.12 -36.59 61.95
C ASP A 201 -26.44 -35.99 60.57
N ARG A 202 -27.55 -36.48 59.98
CA ARG A 202 -28.29 -35.72 58.98
C ARG A 202 -28.85 -34.47 59.67
N LEU A 203 -28.17 -33.33 59.53
CA LEU A 203 -28.74 -32.03 59.91
C LEU A 203 -29.42 -31.37 58.70
N PRO A 204 -30.75 -31.13 58.72
CA PRO A 204 -31.43 -30.46 57.64
C PRO A 204 -31.46 -28.97 57.92
N LEU A 205 -30.74 -28.17 57.12
CA LEU A 205 -30.91 -26.72 57.14
C LEU A 205 -31.14 -26.24 55.71
N THR A 206 -32.40 -26.31 55.28
CA THR A 206 -32.87 -25.57 54.10
C THR A 206 -33.21 -24.12 54.51
N PRO A 207 -32.80 -23.12 53.73
CA PRO A 207 -33.11 -21.71 54.03
C PRO A 207 -34.59 -21.41 53.75
N GLN A 208 -35.28 -20.78 54.70
CA GLN A 208 -36.63 -20.27 54.51
C GLN A 208 -36.58 -18.95 53.72
N VAL A 209 -37.37 -18.86 52.65
CA VAL A 209 -37.63 -17.63 51.90
C VAL A 209 -38.94 -17.04 52.42
N PHE A 210 -38.88 -15.83 52.97
CA PHE A 210 -40.07 -15.09 53.41
C PHE A 210 -40.74 -14.41 52.21
N ALA A 211 -42.02 -14.71 51.98
CA ALA A 211 -42.93 -13.87 51.20
C ALA A 211 -44.07 -13.45 52.14
N GLY A 212 -44.33 -12.14 52.19
CA GLY A 212 -45.33 -11.51 53.05
C GLY A 212 -46.76 -11.70 52.60
#